data_AF-A0A1U9K491-F1
#
_entry.id   AF-A0A1U9K491-F1
#
_cell.length_a   1.000
_cell.length_b   1.000
_cell.length_c   1.000
_cell.angle_alpha   90.00
_cell.angle_beta   90.00
_cell.angle_gamma   90.00
#
_symmetry.space_group_name_H-M   'P 1'
#
loop_
_entity.id
_entity.type
_entity.pdbx_description
1 polymer ?
#
loop_
_entity_poly.entity_id
_entity_poly.type
_entity_poly.pdbx_seq_one_letter_code
_entity_poly.pdbx_strand_id
1 'polypeptide(L)'
;MTELTVFFMIVGMSAIQYFMATRNPFILGVIMPVTFIGVMTWLFITNRIENNIMYIVLLIVGLILLIEEWAKGRKVLRNRRQEEMNKMKKKDL
;
A
#
# COMPACT_ATOMS: atom_id res chain seq x y z
N MET A 1 18.40 4.40 -22.63
CA MET A 1 17.24 4.89 -21.85
C MET A 1 17.75 5.99 -20.94
N THR A 2 17.29 7.23 -21.12
CA THR A 2 17.75 8.39 -20.34
C THR A 2 17.25 8.29 -18.91
N GLU A 3 18.07 8.70 -17.93
CA GLU A 3 17.73 8.63 -16.50
C GLU A 3 16.42 9.37 -16.17
N LEU A 4 16.13 10.43 -16.93
CA LEU A 4 14.87 11.18 -16.86
C LEU A 4 13.64 10.32 -17.19
N THR A 5 13.73 9.39 -18.15
CA THR A 5 12.60 8.54 -18.54
C THR A 5 12.21 7.58 -17.40
N VAL A 6 13.22 7.07 -16.69
CA VAL A 6 13.03 6.20 -15.52
C VAL A 6 12.42 7.00 -14.36
N PHE A 7 12.88 8.23 -14.14
CA PHE A 7 12.33 9.12 -13.12
C PHE A 7 10.84 9.43 -13.34
N PHE A 8 10.45 9.79 -14.57
CA PHE A 8 9.05 10.08 -14.88
C PHE A 8 8.14 8.84 -14.76
N MET A 9 8.65 7.64 -15.06
CA MET A 9 7.90 6.40 -14.82
C MET A 9 7.65 6.16 -13.33
N ILE A 10 8.68 6.33 -12.49
CA ILE A 10 8.56 6.13 -11.04
C ILE A 10 7.57 7.13 -10.43
N VAL A 11 7.66 8.40 -10.82
CA VAL A 11 6.76 9.46 -10.35
C VAL A 11 5.32 9.20 -10.80
N GLY A 12 5.12 8.81 -12.07
CA GLY A 12 3.80 8.47 -12.60
C GLY A 12 3.17 7.29 -11.87
N MET A 13 3.96 6.24 -11.60
CA MET A 13 3.48 5.05 -10.89
C MET A 13 3.14 5.35 -9.43
N SER A 14 3.94 6.17 -8.73
CA SER A 14 3.63 6.66 -7.38
C SER A 14 2.37 7.51 -7.33
N ALA A 15 2.16 8.40 -8.31
CA ALA A 15 0.97 9.25 -8.38
C ALA A 15 -0.31 8.42 -8.60
N ILE A 16 -0.24 7.42 -9.47
CA ILE A 16 -1.35 6.48 -9.70
C ILE A 16 -1.63 5.65 -8.44
N GLN A 17 -0.58 5.20 -7.75
CA GLN A 17 -0.71 4.45 -6.49
C GLN A 17 -1.38 5.29 -5.38
N TYR A 18 -0.99 6.56 -5.22
CA TYR A 18 -1.59 7.49 -4.26
C TYR A 18 -3.05 7.85 -4.59
N PHE A 19 -3.33 8.10 -5.87
CA PHE A 19 -4.67 8.43 -6.35
C PHE A 19 -5.63 7.26 -6.18
N MET A 20 -5.17 6.05 -6.49
CA MET A 20 -5.95 4.85 -6.24
C MET A 20 -6.15 4.66 -4.73
N ALA A 21 -5.13 4.84 -3.88
CA ALA A 21 -5.21 4.65 -2.42
C ALA A 21 -6.35 5.43 -1.75
N THR A 22 -6.68 6.61 -2.30
CA THR A 22 -7.68 7.52 -1.75
C THR A 22 -9.13 7.10 -2.09
N ARG A 23 -9.32 6.25 -3.10
CA ARG A 23 -10.64 6.03 -3.73
C ARG A 23 -11.37 4.75 -3.33
N ASN A 24 -10.84 3.96 -2.39
CA ASN A 24 -11.50 2.76 -1.84
C ASN A 24 -12.02 1.81 -2.92
N PRO A 25 -11.21 0.80 -3.25
CA PRO A 25 -11.70 -0.54 -2.96
C PRO A 25 -10.60 -1.40 -2.31
N PHE A 26 -11.05 -2.50 -1.73
CA PHE A 26 -10.25 -3.67 -1.30
C PHE A 26 -9.03 -3.98 -2.18
N ILE A 27 -9.12 -3.71 -3.48
CA ILE A 27 -8.08 -3.80 -4.51
C ILE A 27 -6.77 -3.12 -4.08
N LEU A 28 -6.84 -2.00 -3.34
CA LEU A 28 -5.66 -1.26 -2.88
C LEU A 28 -4.85 -1.96 -1.82
N GLY A 29 -5.53 -2.73 -0.97
CA GLY A 29 -4.87 -3.53 0.06
C GLY A 29 -4.05 -4.66 -0.55
N VAL A 30 -4.42 -5.12 -1.75
CA VAL A 30 -3.69 -6.17 -2.48
C VAL A 30 -2.64 -5.58 -3.42
N ILE A 31 -2.93 -4.44 -4.05
CA ILE A 31 -2.00 -3.81 -5.00
C ILE A 31 -0.75 -3.30 -4.31
N MET A 32 -0.87 -2.80 -3.07
CA MET A 32 0.23 -2.22 -2.31
C MET A 32 1.31 -3.27 -1.92
N PRO A 33 0.98 -4.46 -1.39
CA PRO A 33 1.93 -5.56 -1.23
C PRO A 33 2.59 -5.98 -2.54
N VAL A 34 1.82 -6.05 -3.63
CA VAL A 34 2.33 -6.48 -4.95
C VAL A 34 3.33 -5.47 -5.51
N THR A 35 3.03 -4.17 -5.45
CA THR A 35 3.97 -3.13 -5.89
C THR A 35 5.21 -3.10 -5.00
N PHE A 36 5.05 -3.28 -3.68
CA PHE A 36 6.19 -3.36 -2.76
C PHE A 36 7.14 -4.51 -3.11
N ILE A 37 6.61 -5.70 -3.39
CA ILE A 37 7.42 -6.85 -3.84
C ILE A 37 8.14 -6.52 -5.15
N GLY A 38 7.45 -5.91 -6.12
CA GLY A 38 8.04 -5.53 -7.40
C GLY A 38 9.22 -4.57 -7.24
N VAL A 39 9.07 -3.54 -6.39
CA VAL A 39 10.12 -2.56 -6.11
C VAL A 39 11.30 -3.21 -5.36
N MET A 40 11.04 -4.00 -4.32
CA MET A 40 12.10 -4.70 -3.57
C MET A 40 12.88 -5.65 -4.49
N THR A 41 12.18 -6.40 -5.35
CA THR A 41 12.81 -7.32 -6.31
C THR A 41 13.65 -6.55 -7.34
N TRP A 42 13.17 -5.41 -7.83
CA TRP A 42 13.93 -4.55 -8.74
C TRP A 42 15.20 -4.00 -8.09
N LEU A 43 15.13 -3.54 -6.84
CA LEU A 43 16.29 -3.08 -6.07
C LEU A 43 17.31 -4.20 -5.86
N PHE A 44 16.84 -5.42 -5.64
CA PHE A 44 17.69 -6.59 -5.52
C PHE A 44 18.40 -6.92 -6.85
N ILE A 45 17.66 -6.99 -7.98
CA ILE A 45 18.22 -7.32 -9.29
C ILE A 45 19.18 -6.23 -9.81
N THR A 46 18.96 -4.97 -9.44
CA THR A 46 19.85 -3.85 -9.80
C THR A 46 21.06 -3.72 -8.86
N ASN A 47 21.32 -4.71 -8.01
CA ASN A 47 22.40 -4.74 -7.02
C ASN A 47 22.38 -3.53 -6.07
N ARG A 48 21.22 -2.90 -5.85
CA ARG A 48 21.05 -1.86 -4.81
C ARG A 48 20.96 -2.49 -3.42
N ILE A 49 20.58 -3.76 -3.35
CA ILE A 49 20.61 -4.60 -2.14
C ILE A 49 21.50 -5.79 -2.44
N GLU A 50 22.75 -5.75 -1.98
CA GLU A 50 23.75 -6.77 -2.32
C GLU A 50 23.61 -8.04 -1.49
N ASN A 51 22.96 -7.97 -0.32
CA ASN A 51 22.86 -9.09 0.61
C ASN A 51 21.47 -9.77 0.53
N ASN A 52 21.46 -11.05 0.14
CA ASN A 52 20.25 -11.87 0.05
C ASN A 52 19.46 -11.95 1.35
N ILE A 53 20.15 -12.07 2.50
CA ILE A 53 19.50 -12.14 3.81
C ILE A 53 18.82 -10.82 4.12
N MET A 54 19.51 -9.70 3.84
CA MET A 54 18.96 -8.36 4.03
C MET A 54 17.72 -8.13 3.17
N TYR A 55 17.75 -8.56 1.91
CA TYR A 55 16.59 -8.51 1.01
C TYR A 55 15.39 -9.28 1.59
N ILE A 56 15.59 -10.53 2.01
CA ILE A 56 14.52 -11.38 2.57
C ILE A 56 13.92 -10.75 3.83
N VAL A 57 14.76 -10.28 4.75
CA VAL A 57 14.31 -9.68 6.01
C VAL A 57 13.50 -8.41 5.73
N LEU A 58 13.99 -7.51 4.88
CA LEU A 58 13.29 -6.27 4.53
C LEU A 58 11.95 -6.55 3.83
N LEU A 59 11.92 -7.54 2.94
CA LEU A 59 10.70 -7.95 2.25
C LEU A 59 9.64 -8.44 3.23
N ILE A 60 10.00 -9.35 4.14
CA ILE A 60 9.06 -9.92 5.11
C ILE A 60 8.56 -8.86 6.08
N VAL A 61 9.46 -8.08 6.66
CA VAL A 61 9.10 -7.02 7.63
C VAL A 61 8.21 -5.98 6.97
N GLY A 62 8.56 -5.52 5.76
CA GLY A 62 7.75 -4.55 5.02
C GLY A 62 6.35 -5.07 4.71
N LEU A 63 6.21 -6.32 4.27
CA LEU A 63 4.91 -6.92 4.00
C LEU A 63 4.02 -7.03 5.25
N ILE A 64 4.59 -7.44 6.39
CA ILE A 64 3.84 -7.53 7.65
C ILE A 64 3.28 -6.16 8.03
N LEU A 65 4.11 -5.10 7.95
CA LEU A 65 3.70 -3.74 8.28
C LEU A 65 2.58 -3.25 7.35
N LEU A 66 2.71 -3.46 6.04
CA LEU A 66 1.71 -3.03 5.05
C LEU A 66 0.35 -3.71 5.30
N ILE A 67 0.36 -5.02 5.60
CA ILE A 67 -0.86 -5.77 5.91
C ILE A 67 -1.49 -5.27 7.22
N GLU A 68 -0.68 -5.04 8.25
CA GLU A 68 -1.15 -4.57 9.55
C GLU A 68 -1.79 -3.18 9.46
N GLU A 69 -1.14 -2.24 8.77
CA GLU A 69 -1.67 -0.89 8.53
C GLU A 69 -2.99 -0.92 7.78
N TRP A 70 -3.08 -1.74 6.73
CA TRP A 70 -4.32 -1.90 5.99
C TRP A 70 -5.44 -2.46 6.84
N ALA A 71 -5.18 -3.50 7.65
CA ALA A 71 -6.14 -4.09 8.56
C ALA A 71 -6.65 -3.06 9.60
N LYS A 72 -5.75 -2.25 10.18
CA LYS A 72 -6.10 -1.16 11.09
C LYS A 72 -6.98 -0.11 10.41
N GLY A 73 -6.60 0.35 9.22
CA GLY A 73 -7.38 1.33 8.44
C GLY A 73 -8.80 0.84 8.14
N ARG A 74 -8.93 -0.44 7.76
CA ARG A 74 -10.23 -1.09 7.52
C ARG A 74 -11.09 -1.16 8.79
N LYS A 75 -10.49 -1.45 9.94
CA LYS A 75 -11.18 -1.49 11.23
C LYS A 75 -11.75 -0.11 11.59
N VAL A 76 -10.96 0.95 11.42
CA VAL A 76 -11.39 2.33 11.68
C VAL A 76 -12.55 2.73 10.75
N LEU A 77 -12.45 2.43 9.46
CA LEU A 77 -13.52 2.73 8.50
C LEU A 77 -14.82 1.97 8.81
N ARG A 78 -14.72 0.73 9.29
CA ARG A 78 -15.89 -0.05 9.73
C ARG A 78 -16.54 0.59 10.95
N ASN A 79 -15.75 0.99 11.94
CA ASN A 79 -16.25 1.62 13.16
C ASN A 79 -16.96 2.93 12.86
N ARG A 80 -16.37 3.81 12.04
CA ARG A 80 -17.01 5.07 11.61
C ARG A 80 -18.36 4.84 10.92
N ARG A 81 -18.44 3.86 10.00
CA ARG A 81 -19.72 3.51 9.36
C ARG A 81 -20.76 3.02 10.36
N GLN A 82 -20.35 2.24 11.35
CA GLN A 82 -21.26 1.76 12.38
C GLN A 82 -21.78 2.89 13.28
N GLU A 83 -20.92 3.84 13.64
CA GLU A 83 -21.30 5.03 14.41
C GLU A 83 -22.30 5.90 13.65
N GLU A 84 -22.07 6.16 12.36
CA GLU A 84 -22.99 6.91 11.51
C GLU A 84 -24.35 6.19 11.35
N MET A 85 -24.36 4.86 11.19
CA MET A 85 -25.61 4.09 11.21
C MET A 85 -26.35 4.19 12.54
N ASN A 86 -25.63 4.14 13.67
CA ASN A 86 -26.24 4.27 14.99
C ASN A 86 -26.83 5.67 15.21
N LYS A 87 -26.20 6.73 14.68
CA LYS A 87 -26.74 8.10 14.71
C LYS A 87 -28.01 8.23 13.87
N MET A 88 -28.05 7.63 12.68
CA MET A 88 -29.24 7.60 11.84
C MET A 88 -30.40 6.90 12.54
N LYS A 89 -30.17 5.71 13.13
CA LYS A 89 -31.21 4.97 13.88
C LYS A 89 -31.77 5.74 15.08
N LYS A 90 -30.96 6.57 15.74
CA LYS A 90 -31.41 7.39 16.87
C LYS A 90 -32.22 8.62 16.47
N LYS A 91 -32.12 9.06 15.21
CA LYS A 91 -32.90 10.19 14.67
C LYS A 91 -34.24 9.75 14.10
N ASP A 92 -34.35 8.48 13.71
CA ASP A 92 -35.60 7.87 13.22
C ASP A 92 -36.54 7.39 14.35
N LEU A 93 -36.04 7.28 15.59
CA LEU A 93 -36.78 6.96 16.81
C LEU A 93 -37.21 8.25 17.53
#